data_AF-A0A1B8EVF0-F1
#
_entry.id   AF-A0A1B8EVF0-F1
#
_cell.length_a   1.000
_cell.length_b   1.000
_cell.length_c   1.000
_cell.angle_alpha   90.00
_cell.angle_beta   90.00
_cell.angle_gamma   90.00
#
_symmetry.space_group_name_H-M   'P 1'
#
loop_
_entity.id
_entity.type
_entity.pdbx_description
1 polymer ?
#
loop_
_entity_poly.entity_id
_entity_poly.type
_entity_poly.pdbx_seq_one_letter_code
_entity_poly.pdbx_strand_id
1 'polypeptide(L)'
;MSFDEILSILRSVATTIYSRVFITVDALDECQVSDIGRTKFLEAILNLQAECKTRINIFATSRFIPEIRERFTNAIQREIVAHPDDVRRYLDGHIQGLPRCVRQNPDLQDEIKERITNAVDGMFLLAKLYLDALKGKKSPKAIQKTLKDLPSGFQAYDETYDKAYEDAMERIEGQINDEKELAMQVIYWITCSKTPLTTSQLEIALAIERESFESDEDNICPVEDMVSVCAGLVTIDEESGIIRLVHYTAQQYFKRTQGKWFPQMETDMAAICCTYLSFDQFGSGIWLEDKQLKQREEDNVLYSYAAHNWGLHAREDSTLIPEVATFLEKQAQVEAASQSQLYFAAGNGQEAVVRLLLAQEGVDPESMDSYGQSVLSLAAENGHLPIVKLLLGIDGVDPNHAAEEGHEAIVKLLLAHEDIAPDFQDSPLKATALQRAAENGHEGVVRLLLAHKGVNPDLYGRGESALSLATCKGHTGIIQLLQDHKSINKA
;
A
#
# COMPACT_ATOMS: atom_id res chain seq x y z
N MET A 1 2.10 14.96 -3.02
CA MET A 1 3.35 15.54 -3.57
C MET A 1 3.82 14.69 -4.73
N SER A 2 4.03 15.27 -5.90
CA SER A 2 4.58 14.56 -7.05
C SER A 2 6.04 14.14 -6.83
N PHE A 3 6.51 13.17 -7.62
CA PHE A 3 7.90 12.72 -7.58
C PHE A 3 8.90 13.88 -7.77
N ASP A 4 8.60 14.80 -8.68
CA ASP A 4 9.49 15.93 -8.98
C ASP A 4 9.47 16.98 -7.86
N GLU A 5 8.33 17.17 -7.19
CA GLU A 5 8.24 18.01 -5.99
C GLU A 5 9.03 17.43 -4.83
N ILE A 6 8.90 16.13 -4.56
CA ILE A 6 9.68 15.42 -3.53
C ILE A 6 11.18 15.62 -3.81
N LEU A 7 11.61 15.41 -5.05
CA LEU A 7 13.01 15.56 -5.45
C LEU A 7 13.50 17.01 -5.31
N SER A 8 12.66 17.99 -5.66
CA SER A 8 12.96 19.42 -5.51
C SER A 8 13.10 19.82 -4.04
N ILE A 9 12.19 19.36 -3.17
CA ILE A 9 12.25 19.60 -1.73
C ILE A 9 13.50 18.95 -1.14
N LEU A 10 13.76 17.68 -1.47
CA LEU A 10 14.94 16.96 -1.01
C LEU A 10 16.23 17.67 -1.42
N ARG A 11 16.29 18.18 -2.65
CA ARG A 11 17.41 19.00 -3.15
C ARG A 11 17.56 20.30 -2.38
N SER A 12 16.46 21.02 -2.15
CA SER A 12 16.48 22.26 -1.37
C SER A 12 17.00 22.00 0.05
N VAL A 13 16.45 21.01 0.75
CA VAL A 13 16.87 20.60 2.09
C VAL A 13 18.35 20.20 2.12
N ALA A 14 18.77 19.37 1.16
CA ALA A 14 20.14 18.85 1.09
C ALA A 14 21.18 19.93 0.75
N THR A 15 20.80 21.04 0.12
CA THR A 15 21.73 22.11 -0.30
C THR A 15 21.72 23.31 0.64
N THR A 16 20.60 23.60 1.31
CA THR A 16 20.44 24.81 2.12
C THR A 16 20.57 24.56 3.62
N ILE A 17 20.16 23.39 4.11
CA ILE A 17 20.05 23.14 5.56
C ILE A 17 21.26 22.37 6.09
N TYR A 18 21.73 21.35 5.37
CA TYR A 18 22.74 20.43 5.86
C TYR A 18 24.04 20.49 5.06
N SER A 19 25.18 20.52 5.75
CA SER A 19 26.51 20.50 5.14
C SER A 19 26.92 19.12 4.61
N ARG A 20 26.29 18.06 5.14
CA ARG A 20 26.49 16.66 4.75
C ARG A 20 25.18 15.89 4.91
N VAL A 21 24.84 15.06 3.94
CA VAL A 21 23.60 14.28 3.91
C VAL A 21 23.94 12.81 3.68
N PHE A 22 23.20 11.92 4.34
CA PHE A 22 23.25 10.48 4.13
C PHE A 22 21.86 10.01 3.72
N ILE A 23 21.79 9.34 2.57
CA ILE A 23 20.56 8.73 2.06
C ILE A 23 20.75 7.23 2.15
N THR A 24 19.91 6.58 2.95
CA THR A 24 19.87 5.12 3.11
C THR A 24 18.68 4.60 2.32
N VAL A 25 18.93 3.73 1.35
CA VAL A 25 17.89 3.04 0.58
C VAL A 25 17.91 1.58 0.98
N ASP A 26 16.87 1.13 1.67
CA ASP A 26 16.72 -0.28 2.00
C ASP A 26 16.00 -1.05 0.89
N ALA A 27 16.42 -2.29 0.64
CA ALA A 27 15.83 -3.22 -0.32
C ALA A 27 15.56 -2.62 -1.72
N LEU A 28 16.56 -1.98 -2.33
CA LEU A 28 16.43 -1.30 -3.62
C LEU A 28 15.88 -2.20 -4.74
N ASP A 29 16.09 -3.51 -4.68
CA ASP A 29 15.54 -4.47 -5.63
C ASP A 29 14.01 -4.62 -5.58
N GLU A 30 13.38 -4.25 -4.46
CA GLU A 30 11.92 -4.27 -4.29
C GLU A 30 11.22 -3.04 -4.88
N CYS A 31 11.98 -2.04 -5.33
CA CYS A 31 11.45 -0.87 -6.02
C CYS A 31 10.92 -1.25 -7.42
N GLN A 32 9.72 -1.81 -7.50
CA GLN A 32 9.03 -2.17 -8.76
C GLN A 32 7.70 -1.42 -8.90
N VAL A 33 7.76 -0.12 -9.15
CA VAL A 33 6.58 0.67 -9.57
C VAL A 33 6.70 0.91 -11.07
N SER A 34 6.16 -0.02 -11.87
CA SER A 34 6.29 -0.13 -13.35
C SER A 34 7.72 -0.43 -13.84
N ASP A 35 7.85 -0.95 -15.06
CA ASP A 35 9.14 -1.31 -15.71
C ASP A 35 10.17 -0.15 -15.75
N ILE A 36 9.76 1.09 -15.46
CA ILE A 36 10.60 2.30 -15.51
C ILE A 36 10.89 2.88 -14.10
N GLY A 37 10.15 2.48 -13.06
CA GLY A 37 10.19 3.11 -11.73
C GLY A 37 11.56 3.04 -11.04
N ARG A 38 12.17 1.85 -10.99
CA ARG A 38 13.50 1.66 -10.40
C ARG A 38 14.56 2.51 -11.08
N THR A 39 14.52 2.52 -12.41
CA THR A 39 15.47 3.27 -13.24
C THR A 39 15.32 4.76 -13.00
N LYS A 40 14.08 5.28 -13.00
CA LYS A 40 13.78 6.69 -12.71
C LYS A 40 14.22 7.08 -11.30
N PHE A 41 13.95 6.25 -10.30
CA PHE A 41 14.40 6.46 -8.92
C PHE A 41 15.94 6.53 -8.83
N LEU A 42 16.64 5.55 -9.41
CA LEU A 42 18.10 5.51 -9.42
C LEU A 42 18.72 6.70 -10.15
N GLU A 43 18.15 7.13 -11.27
CA GLU A 43 18.57 8.35 -11.97
C GLU A 43 18.40 9.58 -11.08
N ALA A 44 17.25 9.73 -10.42
CA ALA A 44 17.00 10.87 -9.56
C ALA A 44 17.99 10.98 -8.39
N ILE A 45 18.24 9.89 -7.65
CA ILE A 45 19.14 9.95 -6.48
C ILE A 45 20.61 10.16 -6.88
N LEU A 46 21.04 9.57 -8.00
CA LEU A 46 22.41 9.70 -8.48
C LEU A 46 22.64 11.09 -9.09
N ASN A 47 21.67 11.63 -9.82
CA ASN A 47 21.72 13.02 -10.31
C ASN A 47 21.74 14.01 -9.16
N LEU A 48 20.94 13.76 -8.11
CA LEU A 48 20.96 14.58 -6.91
C LEU A 48 22.35 14.61 -6.26
N GLN A 49 23.02 13.46 -6.15
CA GLN A 49 24.39 13.37 -5.65
C GLN A 49 25.39 14.12 -6.55
N ALA A 50 25.23 14.07 -7.87
CA ALA A 50 26.11 14.73 -8.82
C ALA A 50 25.95 16.26 -8.85
N GLU A 51 24.71 16.76 -8.69
CA GLU A 51 24.39 18.18 -8.79
C GLU A 51 24.62 18.95 -7.48
N CYS A 52 24.51 18.29 -6.32
CA CYS A 52 24.63 18.95 -5.03
C CYS A 52 26.11 19.16 -4.65
N LYS A 53 26.48 20.41 -4.34
CA LYS A 53 27.81 20.76 -3.78
C LYS A 53 28.01 20.20 -2.36
N THR A 54 26.93 19.88 -1.66
CA THR A 54 26.95 19.18 -0.37
C THR A 54 27.33 17.72 -0.61
N ARG A 55 28.12 17.12 0.28
CA ARG A 55 28.59 15.73 0.13
C ARG A 55 27.44 14.77 0.43
N ILE A 56 26.50 14.57 -0.49
CA ILE A 56 25.48 13.53 -0.40
C ILE A 56 26.19 12.17 -0.47
N ASN A 57 25.96 11.34 0.55
CA ASN A 57 26.47 9.97 0.63
C ASN A 57 25.27 9.04 0.49
N ILE A 58 25.35 8.09 -0.43
CA ILE A 58 24.29 7.11 -0.66
C ILE A 58 24.77 5.78 -0.10
N PHE A 59 23.92 5.14 0.70
CA PHE A 59 24.06 3.77 1.13
C PHE A 59 22.81 3.02 0.66
N ALA A 60 22.99 1.90 -0.04
CA ALA A 60 21.87 1.12 -0.53
C ALA A 60 22.09 -0.37 -0.21
N THR A 61 21.04 -1.05 0.22
CA THR A 61 21.00 -2.52 0.30
C THR A 61 20.26 -3.05 -0.92
N SER A 62 20.77 -4.13 -1.50
CA SER A 62 20.09 -4.82 -2.60
C SER A 62 20.65 -6.22 -2.80
N ARG A 63 19.86 -7.09 -3.42
CA ARG A 63 20.34 -8.35 -3.97
C ARG A 63 21.31 -8.17 -5.14
N PHE A 64 21.94 -9.27 -5.51
CA PHE A 64 22.85 -9.36 -6.65
C PHE A 64 22.12 -9.25 -8.01
N ILE A 65 21.60 -8.06 -8.32
CA ILE A 65 21.01 -7.75 -9.62
C ILE A 65 22.05 -7.00 -10.48
N PRO A 66 22.45 -7.53 -11.65
CA PRO A 66 23.47 -6.91 -12.51
C PRO A 66 23.20 -5.43 -12.81
N GLU A 67 21.95 -5.10 -13.17
CA GLU A 67 21.52 -3.73 -13.48
C GLU A 67 21.76 -2.76 -12.31
N ILE A 68 21.50 -3.18 -11.07
CA ILE A 68 21.75 -2.36 -9.88
C ILE A 68 23.26 -2.22 -9.68
N ARG A 69 24.01 -3.32 -9.78
CA ARG A 69 25.47 -3.30 -9.59
C ARG A 69 26.18 -2.37 -10.58
N GLU A 70 25.73 -2.33 -11.83
CA GLU A 70 26.29 -1.46 -12.86
C GLU A 70 26.21 0.03 -12.45
N ARG A 71 25.10 0.42 -11.81
CA ARG A 71 24.88 1.80 -11.32
C ARG A 71 25.77 2.17 -10.12
N PHE A 72 26.28 1.19 -9.38
CA PHE A 72 27.14 1.36 -8.20
C PHE A 72 28.57 0.85 -8.41
N THR A 73 29.04 0.74 -9.65
CA THR A 73 30.38 0.23 -10.01
C THR A 73 31.52 0.96 -9.31
N ASN A 74 31.39 2.27 -9.09
CA ASN A 74 32.41 3.09 -8.42
C ASN A 74 32.21 3.21 -6.90
N ALA A 75 31.20 2.56 -6.33
CA ALA A 75 30.88 2.62 -4.90
C ALA A 75 31.59 1.51 -4.10
N ILE A 76 31.69 1.70 -2.78
CA ILE A 76 32.14 0.64 -1.87
C ILE A 76 31.04 -0.41 -1.82
N GLN A 77 31.32 -1.61 -2.31
CA GLN A 77 30.41 -2.75 -2.24
C GLN A 77 30.84 -3.65 -1.08
N ARG A 78 29.88 -4.05 -0.25
CA ARG A 78 30.07 -5.03 0.82
C ARG A 78 28.95 -6.06 0.72
N GLU A 79 29.36 -7.30 0.50
CA GLU A 79 28.45 -8.42 0.59
C GLU A 79 28.12 -8.68 2.07
N ILE A 80 26.83 -8.83 2.36
CA ILE A 80 26.34 -9.11 3.71
C ILE A 80 26.12 -10.61 3.81
N VAL A 81 26.97 -11.29 4.57
CA VAL A 81 26.92 -12.73 4.83
C VAL A 81 27.10 -12.93 6.33
N ALA A 82 26.31 -13.82 6.94
CA ALA A 82 26.47 -14.13 8.36
C ALA A 82 27.80 -14.86 8.59
N HIS A 83 28.55 -14.45 9.60
CA HIS A 83 29.73 -15.20 9.98
C HIS A 83 29.30 -16.55 10.57
N PRO A 84 30.05 -17.65 10.35
CA PRO A 84 29.77 -18.95 10.96
C PRO A 84 29.55 -18.89 12.48
N ASP A 85 30.28 -18.00 13.16
CA ASP A 85 30.12 -17.80 14.61
C ASP A 85 28.79 -17.14 14.99
N ASP A 86 28.25 -16.26 14.14
CA ASP A 86 26.95 -15.63 14.36
C ASP A 86 25.83 -16.67 14.19
N VAL A 87 25.94 -17.54 13.18
CA VAL A 87 25.03 -18.68 12.98
C VAL A 87 25.10 -19.63 14.16
N ARG A 88 26.29 -19.99 14.64
CA ARG A 88 26.45 -20.84 15.83
C ARG A 88 25.80 -20.22 17.06
N ARG A 89 26.02 -18.93 17.29
CA ARG A 89 25.42 -18.21 18.42
C ARG A 89 23.90 -18.19 18.34
N TYR A 90 23.34 -18.00 17.14
CA TYR A 90 21.91 -18.14 16.91
C TYR A 90 21.42 -19.55 17.25
N LEU A 91 22.10 -20.60 16.79
CA LEU A 91 21.73 -21.99 17.08
C LEU A 91 21.81 -22.30 18.57
N ASP A 92 22.84 -21.85 19.28
CA ASP A 92 22.97 -22.01 20.74
C ASP A 92 21.77 -21.40 21.48
N GLY A 93 21.32 -20.21 21.04
CA GLY A 93 20.13 -19.55 21.61
C GLY A 93 18.82 -20.32 21.42
N HIS A 94 18.73 -21.19 20.41
CA HIS A 94 17.49 -21.87 20.02
C HIS A 94 17.49 -23.39 20.25
N ILE A 95 18.61 -23.98 20.69
CA ILE A 95 18.72 -25.42 21.03
C ILE A 95 17.69 -25.86 22.08
N GLN A 96 17.29 -24.97 23.00
CA GLN A 96 16.30 -25.31 24.03
C GLN A 96 14.91 -25.61 23.47
N GLY A 97 14.61 -25.16 22.25
CA GLY A 97 13.37 -25.49 21.54
C GLY A 97 13.37 -26.90 20.92
N LEU A 98 14.50 -27.63 20.95
CA LEU A 98 14.62 -28.94 20.33
C LEU A 98 14.17 -30.10 21.26
N PRO A 99 13.90 -31.29 20.69
CA PRO A 99 13.52 -32.48 21.45
C PRO A 99 14.50 -32.83 22.56
N ARG A 100 14.00 -33.48 23.62
CA ARG A 100 14.79 -33.85 24.80
C ARG A 100 16.03 -34.68 24.45
N CYS A 101 15.97 -35.50 23.40
CA CYS A 101 17.10 -36.30 22.93
C CYS A 101 18.27 -35.44 22.42
N VAL A 102 18.02 -34.20 21.99
CA VAL A 102 19.05 -33.21 21.64
C VAL A 102 19.49 -32.46 22.89
N ARG A 103 18.55 -31.94 23.68
CA ARG A 103 18.87 -31.14 24.89
C ARG A 103 19.73 -31.88 25.90
N GLN A 104 19.62 -33.19 25.97
CA GLN A 104 20.40 -34.03 26.90
C GLN A 104 21.70 -34.60 26.30
N ASN A 105 22.00 -34.31 25.04
CA ASN A 105 23.16 -34.86 24.34
C ASN A 105 24.02 -33.72 23.76
N PRO A 106 25.10 -33.32 24.46
CA PRO A 106 26.00 -32.26 23.99
C PRO A 106 26.66 -32.57 22.64
N ASP A 107 27.05 -33.82 22.40
CA ASP A 107 27.69 -34.21 21.13
C ASP A 107 26.73 -34.00 19.94
N LEU A 108 25.45 -34.31 20.14
CA LEU A 108 24.42 -34.10 19.12
C LEU A 108 24.13 -32.61 18.91
N GLN A 109 24.22 -31.78 19.96
CA GLN A 109 24.11 -30.33 19.83
C GLN A 109 25.25 -29.75 19.00
N ASP A 110 26.48 -30.19 19.25
CA ASP A 110 27.65 -29.76 18.48
C ASP A 110 27.58 -30.25 17.03
N GLU A 111 27.10 -31.47 16.79
CA GLU A 111 26.85 -32.00 15.43
C GLU A 111 25.81 -31.14 14.68
N ILE A 112 24.70 -30.77 15.33
CA ILE A 112 23.67 -29.88 14.73
C ILE A 112 24.30 -28.53 14.38
N LYS A 113 25.04 -27.93 15.31
CA LYS A 113 25.66 -26.62 15.11
C LYS A 113 26.63 -26.64 13.95
N GLU A 114 27.50 -27.64 13.89
CA GLU A 114 28.48 -27.78 12.81
C GLU A 114 27.80 -28.01 11.46
N ARG A 115 26.85 -28.96 11.39
CA ARG A 115 26.16 -29.31 10.13
C ARG A 115 25.35 -28.15 9.58
N ILE A 116 24.54 -27.50 10.41
CA ILE A 116 23.71 -26.38 9.96
C ILE A 116 24.60 -25.20 9.56
N THR A 117 25.61 -24.84 10.38
CA THR A 117 26.51 -23.71 10.07
C THR A 117 27.21 -23.90 8.71
N ASN A 118 27.62 -25.13 8.39
CA ASN A 118 28.25 -25.45 7.11
C ASN A 118 27.24 -25.50 5.94
N ALA A 119 26.00 -25.90 6.20
CA ALA A 119 24.99 -26.05 5.15
C ALA A 119 24.39 -24.70 4.71
N VAL A 120 24.29 -23.72 5.62
CA VAL A 120 23.57 -22.47 5.38
C VAL A 120 24.36 -21.38 4.64
N ASP A 121 25.67 -21.57 4.47
CA ASP A 121 26.57 -20.64 3.76
C ASP A 121 26.36 -19.16 4.13
N GLY A 122 26.23 -18.91 5.44
CA GLY A 122 26.04 -17.56 5.99
C GLY A 122 24.63 -16.97 5.83
N MET A 123 23.61 -17.80 5.59
CA MET A 123 22.21 -17.37 5.48
C MET A 123 21.40 -17.75 6.74
N PHE A 124 21.03 -16.76 7.54
CA PHE A 124 20.28 -16.98 8.79
C PHE A 124 18.92 -17.63 8.61
N LEU A 125 18.19 -17.29 7.54
CA LEU A 125 16.88 -17.85 7.29
C LEU A 125 16.95 -19.38 7.14
N LEU A 126 17.95 -19.87 6.41
CA LEU A 126 18.13 -21.30 6.20
C LEU A 126 18.47 -22.01 7.52
N ALA A 127 19.23 -21.36 8.40
CA ALA A 127 19.51 -21.88 9.74
C ALA A 127 18.23 -22.06 10.56
N LYS A 128 17.31 -21.09 10.52
CA LYS A 128 15.98 -21.19 11.16
C LYS A 128 15.17 -22.36 10.58
N LEU A 129 15.03 -22.44 9.25
CA LEU A 129 14.25 -23.48 8.58
C LEU A 129 14.76 -24.90 8.87
N TYR A 130 16.08 -25.08 8.87
CA TYR A 130 16.72 -26.34 9.21
C TYR A 130 16.56 -26.71 10.67
N LEU A 131 16.66 -25.74 11.59
CA LEU A 131 16.40 -25.98 13.01
C LEU A 131 14.95 -26.42 13.24
N ASP A 132 13.99 -25.76 12.58
CA ASP A 132 12.58 -26.13 12.64
C ASP A 132 12.32 -27.55 12.12
N ALA A 133 13.14 -28.04 11.18
CA ALA A 133 13.02 -29.41 10.64
C ALA A 133 13.35 -30.48 11.69
N LEU A 134 14.11 -30.10 12.72
CA LEU A 134 14.54 -30.99 13.79
C LEU A 134 13.53 -31.07 14.94
N LYS A 135 12.65 -30.05 15.13
CA LYS A 135 11.69 -29.97 16.24
C LYS A 135 10.78 -31.21 16.35
N GLY A 136 10.39 -31.79 15.22
CA GLY A 136 9.54 -32.99 15.17
C GLY A 136 10.25 -34.32 15.45
N LYS A 137 11.59 -34.38 15.39
CA LYS A 137 12.33 -35.65 15.37
C LYS A 137 12.58 -36.19 16.77
N LYS A 138 11.94 -37.30 17.13
CA LYS A 138 11.94 -37.82 18.52
C LYS A 138 13.17 -38.67 18.90
N SER A 139 14.07 -39.01 17.97
CA SER A 139 15.26 -39.83 18.25
C SER A 139 16.55 -39.24 17.66
N PRO A 140 17.72 -39.48 18.29
CA PRO A 140 19.01 -39.04 17.76
C PRO A 140 19.25 -39.51 16.32
N LYS A 141 18.87 -40.75 16.00
CA LYS A 141 19.01 -41.32 14.65
C LYS A 141 18.15 -40.57 13.62
N ALA A 142 16.94 -40.15 13.99
CA ALA A 142 16.08 -39.35 13.12
C ALA A 142 16.66 -37.95 12.90
N ILE A 143 17.19 -37.31 13.94
CA ILE A 143 17.92 -36.02 13.84
C ILE A 143 19.10 -36.16 12.87
N GLN A 144 19.97 -37.14 13.08
CA GLN A 144 21.14 -37.37 12.25
C GLN A 144 20.79 -37.70 10.80
N LYS A 145 19.69 -38.42 10.56
CA LYS A 145 19.18 -38.65 9.20
C LYS A 145 18.81 -37.32 8.55
N THR A 146 18.01 -36.50 9.22
CA THR A 146 17.60 -35.18 8.70
C THR A 146 18.79 -34.27 8.44
N LEU A 147 19.79 -34.24 9.33
CA LEU A 147 21.03 -33.46 9.14
C LEU A 147 21.84 -33.90 7.91
N LYS A 148 21.80 -35.20 7.53
CA LYS A 148 22.49 -35.72 6.35
C LYS A 148 21.79 -35.39 5.05
N ASP A 149 20.46 -35.29 5.11
CA ASP A 149 19.61 -34.99 3.95
C ASP A 149 19.49 -33.47 3.71
N LEU A 150 20.12 -32.62 4.54
CA LEU A 150 20.12 -31.17 4.36
C LEU A 150 20.83 -30.79 3.05
N PRO A 151 20.18 -30.02 2.18
CA PRO A 151 20.84 -29.50 0.98
C PRO A 151 21.96 -28.52 1.38
N SER A 152 23.08 -28.58 0.69
CA SER A 152 24.20 -27.67 0.92
C SER A 152 24.03 -26.42 0.07
N GLY A 153 24.22 -25.22 0.65
CA GLY A 153 24.15 -23.93 -0.04
C GLY A 153 25.03 -23.77 -1.30
N PHE A 154 25.97 -24.69 -1.54
CA PHE A 154 26.78 -24.74 -2.76
C PHE A 154 26.02 -25.21 -4.02
N GLN A 155 24.81 -25.75 -3.89
CA GLN A 155 23.94 -26.08 -5.04
C GLN A 155 23.17 -24.83 -5.47
N ALA A 156 23.01 -24.64 -6.79
CA ALA A 156 22.53 -23.43 -7.45
C ALA A 156 21.46 -22.69 -6.62
N TYR A 157 21.67 -21.39 -6.41
CA TYR A 157 20.95 -20.54 -5.45
C TYR A 157 19.43 -20.77 -5.38
N ASP A 158 18.74 -21.08 -6.48
CA ASP A 158 17.30 -21.36 -6.49
C ASP A 158 16.90 -22.75 -5.91
N GLU A 159 17.70 -23.81 -6.11
CA GLU A 159 17.30 -25.18 -5.76
C GLU A 159 17.36 -25.45 -4.25
N THR A 160 18.32 -24.82 -3.54
CA THR A 160 18.52 -25.03 -2.10
C THR A 160 17.37 -24.43 -1.27
N TYR A 161 16.88 -23.25 -1.64
CA TYR A 161 15.73 -22.63 -0.97
C TYR A 161 14.44 -23.38 -1.26
N ASP A 162 14.23 -23.78 -2.52
CA ASP A 162 13.03 -24.50 -2.92
C ASP A 162 12.86 -25.77 -2.11
N LYS A 163 13.95 -26.51 -1.85
CA LYS A 163 13.87 -27.70 -1.01
C LYS A 163 13.54 -27.37 0.46
N ALA A 164 14.13 -26.31 1.02
CA ALA A 164 13.83 -25.90 2.39
C ALA A 164 12.38 -25.41 2.57
N TYR A 165 11.83 -24.70 1.58
CA TYR A 165 10.43 -24.27 1.56
C TYR A 165 9.48 -25.45 1.32
N GLU A 166 9.82 -26.35 0.41
CA GLU A 166 9.11 -27.59 0.17
C GLU A 166 9.01 -28.43 1.45
N ASP A 167 10.14 -28.64 2.14
CA ASP A 167 10.16 -29.35 3.42
C ASP A 167 9.35 -28.63 4.49
N ALA A 168 9.30 -27.29 4.47
CA ALA A 168 8.46 -26.52 5.37
C ALA A 168 6.96 -26.71 5.09
N MET A 169 6.57 -26.72 3.82
CA MET A 169 5.19 -27.01 3.40
C MET A 169 4.78 -28.45 3.71
N GLU A 170 5.67 -29.43 3.50
CA GLU A 170 5.42 -30.83 3.90
C GLU A 170 5.20 -30.96 5.42
N ARG A 171 5.88 -30.14 6.24
CA ARG A 171 5.63 -30.08 7.69
C ARG A 171 4.26 -29.49 8.01
N ILE A 172 3.82 -28.47 7.26
CA ILE A 172 2.49 -27.87 7.42
C ILE A 172 1.40 -28.88 7.05
N GLU A 173 1.56 -29.57 5.91
CA GLU A 173 0.68 -30.65 5.48
C GLU A 173 0.55 -31.79 6.50
N GLY A 174 1.60 -32.00 7.31
CA GLY A 174 1.63 -33.01 8.37
C GLY A 174 1.04 -32.58 9.71
N GLN A 175 0.56 -31.34 9.86
CA GLN A 175 -0.12 -30.86 11.07
C GLN A 175 -1.51 -31.48 11.23
N ILE A 176 -2.17 -31.22 12.36
CA ILE A 176 -3.60 -31.54 12.49
C ILE A 176 -4.39 -30.65 11.53
N ASN A 177 -5.58 -31.11 11.10
CA ASN A 177 -6.33 -30.46 10.01
C ASN A 177 -6.53 -28.95 10.24
N ASP A 178 -6.98 -28.55 11.43
CA ASP A 178 -7.27 -27.14 11.73
C ASP A 178 -6.01 -26.26 11.67
N GLU A 179 -4.88 -26.72 12.23
CA GLU A 179 -3.60 -26.00 12.16
C GLU A 179 -3.06 -25.92 10.73
N LYS A 180 -3.20 -27.02 9.97
CA LYS A 180 -2.86 -27.07 8.55
C LYS A 180 -3.68 -26.06 7.76
N GLU A 181 -5.00 -26.07 7.90
CA GLU A 181 -5.91 -25.16 7.18
C GLU A 181 -5.58 -23.71 7.50
N LEU A 182 -5.38 -23.37 8.79
CA LEU A 182 -4.97 -22.04 9.21
C LEU A 182 -3.63 -21.62 8.59
N ALA A 183 -2.60 -22.48 8.64
CA ALA A 183 -1.30 -22.17 8.06
C ALA A 183 -1.37 -21.95 6.55
N MET A 184 -2.14 -22.78 5.84
CA MET A 184 -2.35 -22.63 4.40
C MET A 184 -3.05 -21.31 4.08
N GLN A 185 -4.08 -20.95 4.87
CA GLN A 185 -4.79 -19.69 4.75
C GLN A 185 -3.89 -18.46 4.94
N VAL A 186 -3.14 -18.43 6.03
CA VAL A 186 -2.20 -17.34 6.33
C VAL A 186 -1.20 -17.18 5.19
N ILE A 187 -0.58 -18.27 4.72
CA ILE A 187 0.45 -18.20 3.67
C ILE A 187 -0.15 -17.72 2.35
N TYR A 188 -1.33 -18.22 1.95
CA TYR A 188 -1.91 -17.82 0.67
C TYR A 188 -2.38 -16.36 0.69
N TRP A 189 -2.96 -15.88 1.80
CA TRP A 189 -3.38 -14.49 1.93
C TRP A 189 -2.20 -13.54 1.82
N ILE A 190 -1.11 -13.82 2.53
CA ILE A 190 0.12 -13.02 2.42
C ILE A 190 0.66 -13.06 0.98
N THR A 191 0.71 -14.25 0.37
CA THR A 191 1.32 -14.45 -0.95
C THR A 191 0.52 -13.78 -2.07
N CYS A 192 -0.80 -13.87 -2.05
CA CYS A 192 -1.67 -13.40 -3.14
C CYS A 192 -2.30 -12.04 -2.90
N SER A 193 -2.10 -11.47 -1.71
CA SER A 193 -2.54 -10.11 -1.44
C SER A 193 -1.98 -9.13 -2.47
N LYS A 194 -2.84 -8.24 -2.97
CA LYS A 194 -2.41 -7.24 -3.98
C LYS A 194 -1.67 -6.06 -3.33
N THR A 195 -1.80 -5.92 -2.01
CA THR A 195 -1.10 -4.96 -1.16
C THR A 195 -0.70 -5.66 0.14
N PRO A 196 0.41 -5.25 0.80
CA PRO A 196 0.79 -5.83 2.09
C PRO A 196 -0.32 -5.70 3.13
N LEU A 197 -0.61 -6.80 3.84
CA LEU A 197 -1.65 -6.85 4.86
C LEU A 197 -1.10 -6.53 6.24
N THR A 198 -1.87 -5.81 7.04
CA THR A 198 -1.61 -5.71 8.48
C THR A 198 -2.08 -6.99 9.20
N THR A 199 -1.61 -7.20 10.44
CA THR A 199 -2.06 -8.32 11.28
C THR A 199 -3.59 -8.30 11.46
N SER A 200 -4.16 -7.14 11.78
CA SER A 200 -5.59 -6.97 11.99
C SER A 200 -6.42 -7.20 10.72
N GLN A 201 -5.90 -6.85 9.55
CA GLN A 201 -6.57 -7.18 8.29
C GLN A 201 -6.65 -8.69 8.08
N LEU A 202 -5.57 -9.41 8.34
CA LEU A 202 -5.56 -10.86 8.20
C LEU A 202 -6.44 -11.55 9.25
N GLU A 203 -6.42 -11.08 10.50
CA GLU A 203 -7.29 -11.56 11.58
C GLU A 203 -8.77 -11.54 11.17
N ILE A 204 -9.24 -10.40 10.64
CA ILE A 204 -10.61 -10.27 10.16
C ILE A 204 -10.83 -11.15 8.92
N ALA A 205 -9.88 -11.18 7.98
CA ALA A 205 -10.01 -11.97 6.75
C ALA A 205 -10.22 -13.47 7.04
N LEU A 206 -9.53 -14.01 8.04
CA LEU A 206 -9.63 -15.42 8.43
C LEU A 206 -10.84 -15.71 9.33
N ALA A 207 -11.36 -14.71 10.04
CA ALA A 207 -12.55 -14.84 10.89
C ALA A 207 -13.88 -14.84 10.10
N ILE A 208 -13.87 -14.47 8.81
CA ILE A 208 -15.09 -14.40 7.99
C ILE A 208 -15.53 -15.80 7.57
N GLU A 209 -16.71 -16.21 8.03
CA GLU A 209 -17.39 -17.40 7.56
C GLU A 209 -18.13 -17.12 6.25
N ARG A 210 -18.00 -18.03 5.27
CA ARG A 210 -18.77 -17.95 4.03
C ARG A 210 -20.27 -17.96 4.33
N GLU A 211 -21.02 -17.23 3.51
CA GLU A 211 -22.48 -17.06 3.63
C GLU A 211 -22.96 -16.35 4.92
N SER A 212 -22.05 -15.81 5.74
CA SER A 212 -22.40 -14.90 6.84
C SER A 212 -22.68 -13.48 6.34
N PHE A 213 -23.49 -12.74 7.10
CA PHE A 213 -23.79 -11.32 6.87
C PHE A 213 -23.41 -10.42 8.07
N GLU A 214 -22.78 -11.00 9.09
CA GLU A 214 -22.36 -10.31 10.31
C GLU A 214 -20.95 -10.74 10.73
N SER A 215 -20.25 -9.86 11.43
CA SER A 215 -18.93 -10.15 12.02
C SER A 215 -19.08 -10.98 13.28
N ASP A 216 -18.33 -12.08 13.38
CA ASP A 216 -18.20 -12.86 14.61
C ASP A 216 -16.81 -12.62 15.24
N GLU A 217 -16.77 -11.82 16.31
CA GLU A 217 -15.53 -11.54 17.04
C GLU A 217 -14.98 -12.78 17.76
N ASP A 218 -15.83 -13.76 18.08
CA ASP A 218 -15.41 -15.00 18.73
C ASP A 218 -14.63 -15.93 17.76
N ASN A 219 -14.69 -15.66 16.46
CA ASN A 219 -13.95 -16.39 15.43
C ASN A 219 -12.56 -15.79 15.11
N ILE A 220 -12.17 -14.70 15.79
CA ILE A 220 -10.86 -14.06 15.57
C ILE A 220 -9.75 -14.93 16.16
N CYS A 221 -8.86 -15.41 15.30
CA CYS A 221 -7.64 -16.13 15.68
C CYS A 221 -6.51 -15.12 15.95
N PRO A 222 -5.86 -15.11 17.13
CA PRO A 222 -4.74 -14.22 17.40
C PRO A 222 -3.56 -14.43 16.44
N VAL A 223 -2.90 -13.34 16.04
CA VAL A 223 -1.78 -13.41 15.10
C VAL A 223 -0.61 -14.30 15.57
N GLU A 224 -0.38 -14.44 16.88
CA GLU A 224 0.67 -15.33 17.40
C GLU A 224 0.39 -16.80 17.04
N ASP A 225 -0.88 -17.21 17.10
CA ASP A 225 -1.30 -18.57 16.75
C ASP A 225 -1.16 -18.78 15.24
N MET A 226 -1.54 -17.79 14.42
CA MET A 226 -1.33 -17.79 12.96
C MET A 226 0.15 -18.00 12.59
N VAL A 227 1.06 -17.23 13.20
CA VAL A 227 2.50 -17.34 12.92
C VAL A 227 3.06 -18.67 13.40
N SER A 228 2.56 -19.18 14.52
CA SER A 228 3.06 -20.41 15.14
C SER A 228 2.90 -21.65 14.25
N VAL A 229 1.81 -21.73 13.47
CA VAL A 229 1.50 -22.86 12.59
C VAL A 229 2.21 -22.79 11.24
N CYS A 230 2.71 -21.62 10.84
CA CYS A 230 3.32 -21.40 9.52
C CYS A 230 4.75 -21.94 9.35
N ALA A 231 5.21 -22.86 10.23
CA ALA A 231 6.51 -23.54 10.15
C ALA A 231 7.72 -22.59 9.93
N GLY A 232 7.64 -21.37 10.47
CA GLY A 232 8.68 -20.36 10.37
C GLY A 232 8.76 -19.62 9.04
N LEU A 233 7.75 -19.74 8.16
CA LEU A 233 7.66 -19.08 6.85
C LEU A 233 7.07 -17.67 6.91
N VAL A 234 6.45 -17.30 8.02
CA VAL A 234 5.79 -16.01 8.23
C VAL A 234 6.47 -15.25 9.38
N THR A 235 6.48 -13.92 9.26
CA THR A 235 6.97 -12.98 10.28
C THR A 235 6.09 -11.74 10.31
N ILE A 236 6.12 -11.02 11.42
CA ILE A 236 5.46 -9.73 11.58
C ILE A 236 6.55 -8.65 11.64
N ASP A 237 6.30 -7.54 10.96
CA ASP A 237 7.06 -6.32 11.13
C ASP A 237 6.55 -5.57 12.37
N GLU A 238 7.36 -5.47 13.42
CA GLU A 238 6.95 -4.84 14.69
C GLU A 238 6.71 -3.33 14.55
N GLU A 239 7.33 -2.65 13.59
CA GLU A 239 7.17 -1.20 13.40
C GLU A 239 5.92 -0.88 12.60
N SER A 240 5.67 -1.64 11.52
CA SER A 240 4.56 -1.36 10.60
C SER A 240 3.31 -2.20 10.87
N GLY A 241 3.39 -3.23 11.73
CA GLY A 241 2.30 -4.20 11.96
C GLY A 241 1.95 -5.05 10.73
N ILE A 242 2.85 -5.14 9.75
CA ILE A 242 2.62 -5.88 8.50
C ILE A 242 3.00 -7.34 8.71
N ILE A 243 2.09 -8.25 8.36
CA ILE A 243 2.36 -9.67 8.33
C ILE A 243 2.86 -10.06 6.93
N ARG A 244 4.02 -10.73 6.87
CA ARG A 244 4.71 -11.03 5.61
C ARG A 244 5.45 -12.34 5.66
N LEU A 245 5.81 -12.84 4.47
CA LEU A 245 6.72 -13.97 4.37
C LEU A 245 8.09 -13.58 4.95
N VAL A 246 8.78 -14.53 5.57
CA VAL A 246 10.09 -14.31 6.20
C VAL A 246 11.16 -13.78 5.25
N HIS A 247 10.99 -14.00 3.95
CA HIS A 247 11.89 -13.47 2.94
C HIS A 247 11.24 -13.53 1.56
N TYR A 248 11.61 -12.61 0.66
CA TYR A 248 11.03 -12.58 -0.67
C TYR A 248 11.36 -13.83 -1.53
N THR A 249 12.42 -14.59 -1.24
CA THR A 249 12.63 -15.88 -1.95
C THR A 249 11.50 -16.87 -1.69
N ALA A 250 10.82 -16.79 -0.53
CA ALA A 250 9.60 -17.55 -0.28
C ALA A 250 8.45 -17.06 -1.19
N GLN A 251 8.31 -15.75 -1.39
CA GLN A 251 7.34 -15.20 -2.34
C GLN A 251 7.55 -15.75 -3.76
N GLN A 252 8.81 -15.85 -4.20
CA GLN A 252 9.14 -16.41 -5.51
C GLN A 252 8.82 -17.90 -5.60
N TYR A 253 9.18 -18.67 -4.57
CA TYR A 253 8.81 -20.08 -4.48
C TYR A 253 7.29 -20.26 -4.59
N PHE A 254 6.49 -19.51 -3.82
CA PHE A 254 5.04 -19.64 -3.85
C PHE A 254 4.40 -19.14 -5.13
N LYS A 255 4.91 -18.09 -5.77
CA LYS A 255 4.46 -17.69 -7.12
C LYS A 255 4.67 -18.82 -8.15
N ARG A 256 5.79 -19.55 -8.07
CA ARG A 256 6.07 -20.69 -8.97
C ARG A 256 5.25 -21.93 -8.64
N THR A 257 4.93 -22.15 -7.37
CA THR A 257 4.29 -23.37 -6.86
C THR A 257 2.83 -23.18 -6.46
N GLN A 258 2.24 -22.03 -6.81
CA GLN A 258 0.88 -21.64 -6.45
C GLN A 258 -0.15 -22.70 -6.82
N GLY A 259 -0.12 -23.20 -8.05
CA GLY A 259 -1.08 -24.22 -8.50
C GLY A 259 -0.95 -25.57 -7.79
N LYS A 260 0.18 -25.83 -7.13
CA LYS A 260 0.39 -27.04 -6.32
C LYS A 260 -0.19 -26.89 -4.91
N TRP A 261 0.10 -25.76 -4.26
CA TRP A 261 -0.25 -25.55 -2.86
C TRP A 261 -1.61 -24.87 -2.66
N PHE A 262 -2.00 -24.00 -3.58
CA PHE A 262 -3.10 -23.06 -3.40
C PHE A 262 -3.99 -22.93 -4.67
N PRO A 263 -4.55 -24.02 -5.19
CA PRO A 263 -5.24 -24.01 -6.48
C PRO A 263 -6.51 -23.15 -6.53
N GLN A 264 -7.16 -22.85 -5.39
CA GLN A 264 -8.43 -22.11 -5.31
C GLN A 264 -8.33 -20.77 -4.55
N MET A 265 -7.11 -20.31 -4.24
CA MET A 265 -6.92 -19.18 -3.32
C MET A 265 -7.54 -17.86 -3.81
N GLU A 266 -7.49 -17.55 -5.10
CA GLU A 266 -8.05 -16.30 -5.63
C GLU A 266 -9.59 -16.34 -5.53
N THR A 267 -10.20 -17.51 -5.75
CA THR A 267 -11.64 -17.74 -5.53
C THR A 267 -12.02 -17.59 -4.06
N ASP A 268 -11.20 -18.12 -3.14
CA ASP A 268 -11.43 -17.99 -1.70
C ASP A 268 -11.30 -16.55 -1.21
N MET A 269 -10.26 -15.83 -1.65
CA MET A 269 -10.07 -14.42 -1.31
C MET A 269 -11.20 -13.56 -1.87
N ALA A 270 -11.63 -13.78 -3.11
CA ALA A 270 -12.75 -13.08 -3.71
C ALA A 270 -14.05 -13.33 -2.93
N ALA A 271 -14.33 -14.60 -2.58
CA ALA A 271 -15.49 -14.95 -1.79
C ALA A 271 -15.50 -14.23 -0.44
N ILE A 272 -14.40 -14.31 0.32
CA ILE A 272 -14.27 -13.64 1.62
C ILE A 272 -14.45 -12.12 1.50
N CYS A 273 -13.82 -11.49 0.50
CA CYS A 273 -13.97 -10.05 0.28
C CYS A 273 -15.43 -9.70 -0.02
N CYS A 274 -16.12 -10.44 -0.89
CA CYS A 274 -17.51 -10.20 -1.23
C CYS A 274 -18.47 -10.50 -0.08
N THR A 275 -18.21 -11.53 0.73
CA THR A 275 -18.96 -11.81 1.96
C THR A 275 -18.84 -10.64 2.93
N TYR A 276 -17.62 -10.18 3.19
CA TYR A 276 -17.37 -9.03 4.07
C TYR A 276 -18.08 -7.77 3.59
N LEU A 277 -17.94 -7.42 2.31
CA LEU A 277 -18.61 -6.26 1.72
C LEU A 277 -20.14 -6.40 1.73
N SER A 278 -20.67 -7.62 1.85
CA SER A 278 -22.09 -7.90 1.94
C SER A 278 -22.67 -7.80 3.35
N PHE A 279 -21.87 -7.50 4.38
CA PHE A 279 -22.36 -7.37 5.74
C PHE A 279 -23.42 -6.27 5.88
N ASP A 280 -24.39 -6.50 6.77
CA ASP A 280 -25.55 -5.62 6.93
C ASP A 280 -25.15 -4.23 7.45
N GLN A 281 -24.03 -4.15 8.18
CA GLN A 281 -23.45 -2.88 8.61
C GLN A 281 -23.07 -1.94 7.45
N PHE A 282 -22.88 -2.45 6.23
CA PHE A 282 -22.59 -1.66 5.03
C PHE A 282 -23.86 -1.34 4.21
N GLY A 283 -25.04 -1.79 4.65
CA GLY A 283 -26.32 -1.63 3.94
C GLY A 283 -26.89 -0.22 3.92
N SER A 284 -26.26 0.75 4.59
CA SER A 284 -26.68 2.17 4.53
C SER A 284 -26.35 2.85 3.20
N GLY A 285 -25.58 2.20 2.33
CA GLY A 285 -25.17 2.75 1.03
C GLY A 285 -24.02 3.74 1.11
N ILE A 286 -24.03 4.69 0.16
CA ILE A 286 -23.05 5.76 -0.04
C ILE A 286 -22.74 6.50 1.27
N TRP A 287 -21.50 6.92 1.40
CA TRP A 287 -20.99 7.63 2.55
C TRP A 287 -21.43 9.11 2.52
N LEU A 288 -22.28 9.54 3.46
CA LEU A 288 -22.96 10.86 3.41
C LEU A 288 -22.42 11.91 4.39
N GLU A 289 -21.66 11.54 5.44
CA GLU A 289 -21.13 12.50 6.44
C GLU A 289 -19.71 12.14 6.91
N ASP A 290 -18.78 13.11 6.84
CA ASP A 290 -17.33 12.98 7.12
C ASP A 290 -16.99 12.28 8.44
N LYS A 291 -17.76 12.53 9.51
CA LYS A 291 -17.49 11.98 10.84
C LYS A 291 -17.84 10.50 10.98
N GLN A 292 -18.87 10.04 10.28
CA GLN A 292 -19.29 8.63 10.31
C GLN A 292 -18.38 7.77 9.42
N LEU A 293 -17.84 8.39 8.37
CA LEU A 293 -16.89 7.86 7.40
C LEU A 293 -15.57 7.40 8.03
N LYS A 294 -14.86 8.34 8.67
CA LYS A 294 -13.56 8.05 9.29
C LYS A 294 -13.67 6.99 10.37
N GLN A 295 -14.72 7.07 11.18
CA GLN A 295 -14.98 6.11 12.24
C GLN A 295 -15.27 4.72 11.66
N ARG A 296 -16.05 4.61 10.57
CA ARG A 296 -16.25 3.32 9.91
C ARG A 296 -14.98 2.76 9.28
N GLU A 297 -14.10 3.56 8.66
CA GLU A 297 -12.85 3.03 8.10
C GLU A 297 -11.89 2.54 9.21
N GLU A 298 -11.86 3.24 10.34
CA GLU A 298 -11.14 2.83 11.55
C GLU A 298 -11.74 1.54 12.16
N ASP A 299 -13.07 1.42 12.17
CA ASP A 299 -13.79 0.26 12.71
C ASP A 299 -13.81 -0.95 11.74
N ASN A 300 -13.59 -0.73 10.43
CA ASN A 300 -13.71 -1.75 9.37
C ASN A 300 -12.39 -1.96 8.63
N VAL A 301 -11.40 -2.47 9.36
CA VAL A 301 -9.99 -2.54 8.97
C VAL A 301 -9.74 -3.29 7.64
N LEU A 302 -10.58 -4.27 7.29
CA LEU A 302 -10.47 -5.02 6.02
C LEU A 302 -11.18 -4.35 4.83
N TYR A 303 -12.06 -3.36 5.07
CA TYR A 303 -12.98 -2.83 4.06
C TYR A 303 -12.27 -2.29 2.83
N SER A 304 -11.27 -1.43 3.02
CA SER A 304 -10.51 -0.84 1.92
C SER A 304 -9.84 -1.93 1.07
N TYR A 305 -9.21 -2.92 1.72
CA TYR A 305 -8.60 -4.03 0.99
C TYR A 305 -9.65 -4.80 0.18
N ALA A 306 -10.77 -5.18 0.80
CA ALA A 306 -11.83 -5.94 0.15
C ALA A 306 -12.43 -5.16 -1.03
N ALA A 307 -12.83 -3.90 -0.82
CA ALA A 307 -13.45 -3.03 -1.82
C ALA A 307 -12.54 -2.81 -3.04
N HIS A 308 -11.23 -2.66 -2.83
CA HIS A 308 -10.28 -2.38 -3.90
C HIS A 308 -9.87 -3.63 -4.69
N ASN A 309 -9.90 -4.81 -4.06
CA ASN A 309 -9.26 -6.02 -4.61
C ASN A 309 -10.19 -7.20 -4.91
N TRP A 310 -11.45 -7.23 -4.43
CA TRP A 310 -12.36 -8.36 -4.66
C TRP A 310 -12.48 -8.73 -6.14
N GLY A 311 -12.61 -7.73 -7.02
CA GLY A 311 -12.77 -7.95 -8.46
C GLY A 311 -11.48 -8.39 -9.16
N LEU A 312 -10.31 -8.02 -8.61
CA LEU A 312 -9.02 -8.54 -9.08
C LEU A 312 -8.90 -10.01 -8.77
N HIS A 313 -9.22 -10.42 -7.54
CA HIS A 313 -9.25 -11.83 -7.13
C HIS A 313 -10.26 -12.64 -7.96
N ALA A 314 -11.48 -12.12 -8.14
CA ALA A 314 -12.54 -12.79 -8.89
C ALA A 314 -12.21 -13.01 -10.37
N ARG A 315 -11.35 -12.17 -10.96
CA ARG A 315 -10.97 -12.26 -12.39
C ARG A 315 -9.90 -13.31 -12.65
N GLU A 316 -9.04 -13.62 -11.67
CA GLU A 316 -7.95 -14.59 -11.85
C GLU A 316 -8.46 -16.04 -11.94
N ASP A 317 -9.70 -16.29 -11.54
CA ASP A 317 -10.39 -17.56 -11.71
C ASP A 317 -11.54 -17.43 -12.72
N SER A 318 -11.80 -18.48 -13.51
CA SER A 318 -12.89 -18.52 -14.49
C SER A 318 -14.17 -19.14 -13.93
N THR A 319 -14.18 -19.51 -12.66
CA THR A 319 -15.33 -20.12 -11.98
C THR A 319 -16.33 -19.07 -11.48
N LEU A 320 -17.60 -19.45 -11.43
CA LEU A 320 -18.64 -18.60 -10.84
C LEU A 320 -18.50 -18.66 -9.33
N ILE A 321 -18.29 -17.50 -8.70
CA ILE A 321 -18.20 -17.35 -7.25
C ILE A 321 -19.56 -16.87 -6.73
N PRO A 322 -20.33 -17.71 -5.99
CA PRO A 322 -21.68 -17.36 -5.54
C PRO A 322 -21.74 -16.06 -4.75
N GLU A 323 -20.76 -15.83 -3.88
CA GLU A 323 -20.67 -14.65 -3.02
C GLU A 323 -20.48 -13.37 -3.83
N VAL A 324 -19.81 -13.44 -4.99
CA VAL A 324 -19.73 -12.30 -5.93
C VAL A 324 -21.11 -11.99 -6.50
N ALA A 325 -21.88 -13.00 -6.89
CA ALA A 325 -23.24 -12.78 -7.39
C ALA A 325 -24.15 -12.17 -6.30
N THR A 326 -24.09 -12.71 -5.09
CA THR A 326 -24.84 -12.17 -3.94
C THR A 326 -24.45 -10.73 -3.61
N PHE A 327 -23.15 -10.41 -3.62
CA PHE A 327 -22.67 -9.05 -3.41
C PHE A 327 -23.20 -8.10 -4.49
N LEU A 328 -23.16 -8.51 -5.76
CA LEU A 328 -23.64 -7.69 -6.88
C LEU A 328 -25.16 -7.43 -6.85
N GLU A 329 -25.94 -8.27 -6.17
CA GLU A 329 -27.37 -8.03 -5.94
C GLU A 329 -27.64 -6.98 -4.85
N LYS A 330 -26.64 -6.65 -4.01
CA LYS A 330 -26.74 -5.69 -2.92
C LYS A 330 -26.33 -4.27 -3.37
N GLN A 331 -27.23 -3.58 -4.08
CA GLN A 331 -26.98 -2.26 -4.70
C GLN A 331 -26.26 -1.25 -3.78
N ALA A 332 -26.75 -1.08 -2.55
CA ALA A 332 -26.19 -0.10 -1.60
C ALA A 332 -24.73 -0.43 -1.24
N GLN A 333 -24.42 -1.69 -0.98
CA GLN A 333 -23.07 -2.16 -0.69
C GLN A 333 -22.15 -2.03 -1.91
N VAL A 334 -22.66 -2.32 -3.12
CA VAL A 334 -21.92 -2.16 -4.38
C VAL A 334 -21.58 -0.69 -4.63
N GLU A 335 -22.51 0.23 -4.42
CA GLU A 335 -22.29 1.67 -4.53
C GLU A 335 -21.20 2.13 -3.56
N ALA A 336 -21.29 1.72 -2.29
CA ALA A 336 -20.30 2.08 -1.27
C ALA A 336 -18.89 1.54 -1.59
N ALA A 337 -18.77 0.29 -2.04
CA ALA A 337 -17.50 -0.31 -2.42
C ALA A 337 -16.92 0.35 -3.69
N SER A 338 -17.76 0.64 -4.68
CA SER A 338 -17.38 1.31 -5.93
C SER A 338 -16.88 2.73 -5.68
N GLN A 339 -17.53 3.45 -4.75
CA GLN A 339 -17.08 4.77 -4.32
C GLN A 339 -15.69 4.69 -3.68
N SER A 340 -15.47 3.78 -2.72
CA SER A 340 -14.14 3.59 -2.11
C SER A 340 -13.07 3.25 -3.15
N GLN A 341 -13.40 2.39 -4.13
CA GLN A 341 -12.50 2.05 -5.23
C GLN A 341 -12.21 3.24 -6.16
N LEU A 342 -13.19 4.12 -6.39
CA LEU A 342 -13.02 5.33 -7.20
C LEU A 342 -12.01 6.28 -6.57
N TYR A 343 -12.09 6.52 -5.26
CA TYR A 343 -11.10 7.31 -4.53
C TYR A 343 -9.71 6.73 -4.64
N PHE A 344 -9.58 5.42 -4.34
CA PHE A 344 -8.30 4.75 -4.41
C PHE A 344 -7.70 4.83 -5.83
N ALA A 345 -8.49 4.57 -6.86
CA ALA A 345 -8.06 4.65 -8.25
C ALA A 345 -7.65 6.08 -8.65
N ALA A 346 -8.41 7.09 -8.24
CA ALA A 346 -8.14 8.49 -8.54
C ALA A 346 -6.85 8.98 -7.86
N GLY A 347 -6.66 8.68 -6.57
CA GLY A 347 -5.45 9.04 -5.82
C GLY A 347 -4.18 8.30 -6.28
N ASN A 348 -4.32 7.12 -6.88
CA ASN A 348 -3.20 6.32 -7.41
C ASN A 348 -2.97 6.49 -8.92
N GLY A 349 -3.72 7.35 -9.61
CA GLY A 349 -3.49 7.63 -11.03
C GLY A 349 -4.01 6.56 -11.99
N GLN A 350 -4.92 5.69 -11.55
CA GLN A 350 -5.44 4.57 -12.33
C GLN A 350 -6.56 5.01 -13.28
N GLU A 351 -6.21 5.81 -14.31
CA GLU A 351 -7.18 6.44 -15.23
C GLU A 351 -8.21 5.45 -15.82
N ALA A 352 -7.77 4.27 -16.26
CA ALA A 352 -8.65 3.26 -16.86
C ALA A 352 -9.71 2.74 -15.87
N VAL A 353 -9.34 2.57 -14.60
CA VAL A 353 -10.25 2.12 -13.54
C VAL A 353 -11.26 3.22 -13.21
N VAL A 354 -10.80 4.48 -13.10
CA VAL A 354 -11.68 5.64 -12.90
C VAL A 354 -12.72 5.75 -14.01
N ARG A 355 -12.32 5.60 -15.29
CA ARG A 355 -13.25 5.61 -16.43
C ARG A 355 -14.32 4.51 -16.34
N LEU A 356 -13.92 3.31 -15.91
CA LEU A 356 -14.83 2.17 -15.79
C LEU A 356 -15.84 2.36 -14.65
N LEU A 357 -15.39 2.89 -13.51
CA LEU A 357 -16.25 3.14 -12.35
C LEU A 357 -17.24 4.26 -12.61
N LEU A 358 -16.81 5.37 -13.21
CA LEU A 358 -17.68 6.50 -13.55
C LEU A 358 -18.70 6.19 -14.66
N ALA A 359 -18.53 5.08 -15.37
CA ALA A 359 -19.51 4.60 -16.35
C ALA A 359 -20.62 3.74 -15.72
N GLN A 360 -20.51 3.37 -14.43
CA GLN A 360 -21.53 2.61 -13.71
C GLN A 360 -22.66 3.54 -13.25
N GLU A 361 -23.91 3.07 -13.34
CA GLU A 361 -25.05 3.80 -12.75
C GLU A 361 -24.91 3.83 -11.21
N GLY A 362 -25.19 4.99 -10.60
CA GLY A 362 -25.16 5.17 -9.15
C GLY A 362 -23.83 5.69 -8.57
N VAL A 363 -22.77 5.79 -9.38
CA VAL A 363 -21.49 6.37 -8.94
C VAL A 363 -21.52 7.89 -9.07
N ASP A 364 -21.44 8.60 -7.93
CA ASP A 364 -21.42 10.06 -7.88
C ASP A 364 -19.97 10.60 -7.91
N PRO A 365 -19.54 11.29 -8.99
CA PRO A 365 -18.20 11.86 -9.10
C PRO A 365 -17.94 13.03 -8.12
N GLU A 366 -19.00 13.63 -7.58
CA GLU A 366 -18.95 14.73 -6.59
C GLU A 366 -19.15 14.24 -5.16
N SER A 367 -19.20 12.93 -4.95
CA SER A 367 -19.12 12.40 -3.59
C SER A 367 -17.85 12.91 -2.90
N MET A 368 -17.81 12.82 -1.57
CA MET A 368 -16.64 13.17 -0.75
C MET A 368 -16.16 11.96 0.06
N ASP A 369 -14.86 11.91 0.36
CA ASP A 369 -14.25 10.90 1.24
C ASP A 369 -14.32 11.29 2.73
N SER A 370 -13.65 10.53 3.59
CA SER A 370 -13.59 10.74 5.05
C SER A 370 -12.89 12.04 5.48
N TYR A 371 -12.23 12.73 4.55
CA TYR A 371 -11.56 14.02 4.75
C TYR A 371 -12.30 15.18 4.09
N GLY A 372 -13.50 14.94 3.54
CA GLY A 372 -14.24 15.93 2.75
C GLY A 372 -13.62 16.18 1.37
N GLN A 373 -12.72 15.31 0.90
CA GLN A 373 -12.08 15.47 -0.40
C GLN A 373 -12.94 14.83 -1.49
N SER A 374 -13.22 15.57 -2.56
CA SER A 374 -13.81 14.99 -3.76
C SER A 374 -12.78 14.20 -4.57
N VAL A 375 -13.25 13.30 -5.44
CA VAL A 375 -12.40 12.51 -6.36
C VAL A 375 -11.50 13.43 -7.21
N LEU A 376 -12.03 14.60 -7.61
CA LEU A 376 -11.30 15.63 -8.35
C LEU A 376 -10.16 16.21 -7.50
N SER A 377 -10.45 16.56 -6.25
CA SER A 377 -9.44 17.13 -5.35
C SER A 377 -8.30 16.15 -5.08
N LEU A 378 -8.61 14.88 -4.84
CA LEU A 378 -7.62 13.83 -4.60
C LEU A 378 -6.73 13.57 -5.84
N ALA A 379 -7.34 13.53 -7.03
CA ALA A 379 -6.59 13.39 -8.28
C ALA A 379 -5.67 14.60 -8.54
N ALA A 380 -6.16 15.81 -8.27
CA ALA A 380 -5.40 17.03 -8.46
C ALA A 380 -4.25 17.17 -7.43
N GLU A 381 -4.48 16.85 -6.16
CA GLU A 381 -3.45 16.86 -5.12
C GLU A 381 -2.29 15.92 -5.44
N ASN A 382 -2.61 14.74 -6.01
CA ASN A 382 -1.62 13.75 -6.41
C ASN A 382 -1.04 14.00 -7.82
N GLY A 383 -1.50 15.04 -8.52
CA GLY A 383 -0.97 15.44 -9.83
C GLY A 383 -1.41 14.55 -11.00
N HIS A 384 -2.50 13.80 -10.85
CA HIS A 384 -3.01 12.86 -11.86
C HIS A 384 -3.86 13.57 -12.93
N LEU A 385 -3.19 14.39 -13.74
CA LEU A 385 -3.80 15.25 -14.75
C LEU A 385 -4.79 14.53 -15.71
N PRO A 386 -4.51 13.32 -16.23
CA PRO A 386 -5.47 12.64 -17.10
C PRO A 386 -6.82 12.36 -16.42
N ILE A 387 -6.81 12.08 -15.12
CA ILE A 387 -8.03 11.88 -14.32
C ILE A 387 -8.73 13.21 -14.04
N VAL A 388 -7.97 14.27 -13.73
CA VAL A 388 -8.54 15.63 -13.58
C VAL A 388 -9.29 16.06 -14.84
N LYS A 389 -8.69 15.86 -16.03
CA LYS A 389 -9.34 16.17 -17.31
C LYS A 389 -10.57 15.31 -17.57
N LEU A 390 -10.52 14.03 -17.19
CA LEU A 390 -11.66 13.13 -17.30
C LEU A 390 -12.83 13.61 -16.45
N LEU A 391 -12.59 13.92 -15.17
CA LEU A 391 -13.62 14.35 -14.22
C LEU A 391 -14.25 15.68 -14.64
N LEU A 392 -13.44 16.67 -15.05
CA LEU A 392 -13.95 17.96 -15.53
C LEU A 392 -14.74 17.86 -16.85
N GLY A 393 -14.63 16.74 -17.56
CA GLY A 393 -15.45 16.44 -18.74
C GLY A 393 -16.82 15.85 -18.41
N ILE A 394 -17.11 15.57 -17.14
CA ILE A 394 -18.38 15.00 -16.68
C ILE A 394 -19.31 16.13 -16.26
N ASP A 395 -20.53 16.12 -16.81
CA ASP A 395 -21.57 17.06 -16.43
C ASP A 395 -21.89 16.91 -14.94
N GLY A 396 -21.75 18.00 -14.17
CA GLY A 396 -22.04 18.04 -12.74
C GLY A 396 -20.82 18.14 -11.82
N VAL A 397 -19.60 17.90 -12.33
CA VAL A 397 -18.36 18.06 -11.54
C VAL A 397 -18.00 19.54 -11.38
N ASP A 398 -17.78 20.00 -10.15
CA ASP A 398 -17.50 21.41 -9.85
C ASP A 398 -16.01 21.67 -9.52
N PRO A 399 -15.22 22.25 -10.46
CA PRO A 399 -13.83 22.63 -10.18
C PRO A 399 -13.68 23.69 -9.08
N ASN A 400 -14.74 24.42 -8.72
CA ASN A 400 -14.67 25.48 -7.74
C ASN A 400 -14.57 24.97 -6.30
N HIS A 401 -14.88 23.70 -6.05
CA HIS A 401 -14.82 23.10 -4.70
C HIS A 401 -13.42 23.20 -4.08
N ALA A 402 -12.36 23.03 -4.88
CA ALA A 402 -10.99 23.21 -4.40
C ALA A 402 -10.70 24.65 -3.90
N ALA A 403 -11.37 25.65 -4.49
CA ALA A 403 -11.27 27.03 -4.04
C ALA A 403 -12.17 27.32 -2.83
N GLU A 404 -13.31 26.62 -2.73
CA GLU A 404 -14.20 26.63 -1.58
C GLU A 404 -13.52 26.14 -0.30
N GLU A 405 -12.73 25.06 -0.39
CA GLU A 405 -12.00 24.44 0.73
C GLU A 405 -10.57 24.99 0.92
N GLY A 406 -10.19 26.00 0.14
CA GLY A 406 -8.90 26.69 0.33
C GLY A 406 -7.67 25.91 -0.14
N HIS A 407 -7.83 24.92 -1.01
CA HIS A 407 -6.76 24.04 -1.47
C HIS A 407 -5.85 24.71 -2.51
N GLU A 408 -4.95 25.59 -2.06
CA GLU A 408 -4.05 26.39 -2.91
C GLU A 408 -3.27 25.59 -3.97
N ALA A 409 -2.76 24.41 -3.61
CA ALA A 409 -1.98 23.57 -4.52
C ALA A 409 -2.84 23.04 -5.69
N ILE A 410 -4.05 22.59 -5.39
CA ILE A 410 -5.02 22.12 -6.39
C ILE A 410 -5.43 23.28 -7.29
N VAL A 411 -5.75 24.45 -6.72
CA VAL A 411 -6.12 25.64 -7.52
C VAL A 411 -4.97 26.07 -8.43
N LYS A 412 -3.71 26.05 -7.97
CA LYS A 412 -2.54 26.30 -8.86
C LYS A 412 -2.48 25.32 -10.01
N LEU A 413 -2.71 24.04 -9.75
CA LEU A 413 -2.66 23.00 -10.77
C LEU A 413 -3.78 23.20 -11.79
N LEU A 414 -5.02 23.45 -11.34
CA LEU A 414 -6.15 23.75 -12.22
C LEU A 414 -5.88 24.98 -13.11
N LEU A 415 -5.35 26.06 -12.53
CA LEU A 415 -5.00 27.28 -13.27
C LEU A 415 -3.82 27.11 -14.23
N ALA A 416 -2.94 26.13 -14.03
CA ALA A 416 -1.80 25.90 -14.91
C ALA A 416 -2.19 25.25 -16.25
N HIS A 417 -3.43 24.78 -16.39
CA HIS A 417 -3.90 24.08 -17.56
C HIS A 417 -4.83 24.95 -18.41
N GLU A 418 -4.41 25.26 -19.64
CA GLU A 418 -5.14 26.15 -20.57
C GLU A 418 -6.55 25.65 -20.93
N ASP A 419 -6.81 24.35 -20.79
CA ASP A 419 -8.11 23.73 -21.07
C ASP A 419 -9.15 23.97 -19.97
N ILE A 420 -8.73 24.43 -18.78
CA ILE A 420 -9.61 24.64 -17.63
C ILE A 420 -9.99 26.11 -17.55
N ALA A 421 -11.28 26.42 -17.68
CA ALA A 421 -11.79 27.77 -17.57
C ALA A 421 -11.68 28.25 -16.11
N PRO A 422 -10.84 29.26 -15.81
CA PRO A 422 -10.63 29.71 -14.42
C PRO A 422 -11.83 30.48 -13.84
N ASP A 423 -12.76 30.88 -14.71
CA ASP A 423 -14.03 31.56 -14.39
C ASP A 423 -15.25 30.62 -14.54
N PHE A 424 -15.03 29.30 -14.43
CA PHE A 424 -16.13 28.33 -14.42
C PHE A 424 -17.17 28.73 -13.37
N GLN A 425 -18.45 28.77 -13.78
CA GLN A 425 -19.56 29.06 -12.89
C GLN A 425 -20.26 27.76 -12.54
N ASP A 426 -20.28 27.44 -11.24
CA ASP A 426 -20.95 26.25 -10.73
C ASP A 426 -22.46 26.25 -10.98
N SER A 427 -23.10 25.10 -10.78
CA SER A 427 -24.56 24.97 -10.81
C SER A 427 -25.04 24.45 -9.46
N PRO A 428 -26.10 25.03 -8.84
CA PRO A 428 -27.00 26.06 -9.36
C PRO A 428 -26.63 27.49 -8.95
N LEU A 429 -25.54 27.70 -8.21
CA LEU A 429 -25.17 28.99 -7.60
C LEU A 429 -24.59 29.99 -8.62
N LYS A 430 -24.05 29.51 -9.74
CA LYS A 430 -23.27 30.31 -10.70
C LYS A 430 -22.10 31.04 -10.05
N ALA A 431 -21.58 30.52 -8.95
CA ALA A 431 -20.40 31.06 -8.29
C ALA A 431 -19.15 30.56 -9.01
N THR A 432 -18.11 31.39 -8.98
CA THR A 432 -16.76 31.10 -9.49
C THR A 432 -15.86 30.67 -8.35
N ALA A 433 -14.72 30.05 -8.67
CA ALA A 433 -13.65 29.75 -7.71
C ALA A 433 -13.27 30.97 -6.86
N LEU A 434 -13.22 32.17 -7.46
CA LEU A 434 -12.89 33.40 -6.74
C LEU A 434 -13.96 33.78 -5.71
N GLN A 435 -15.24 33.61 -6.05
CA GLN A 435 -16.35 33.88 -5.15
C GLN A 435 -16.37 32.89 -3.99
N ARG A 436 -16.17 31.59 -4.24
CA ARG A 436 -16.11 30.55 -3.20
C ARG A 436 -14.95 30.78 -2.23
N ALA A 437 -13.75 31.06 -2.75
CA ALA A 437 -12.59 31.39 -1.92
C ALA A 437 -12.78 32.68 -1.11
N ALA A 438 -13.42 33.69 -1.72
CA ALA A 438 -13.69 34.96 -1.06
C ALA A 438 -14.77 34.85 0.02
N GLU A 439 -15.79 34.01 -0.17
CA GLU A 439 -16.83 33.75 0.81
C GLU A 439 -16.27 33.00 2.05
N ASN A 440 -15.41 32.00 1.84
CA ASN A 440 -14.88 31.16 2.91
C ASN A 440 -13.59 31.69 3.57
N GLY A 441 -13.02 32.79 3.07
CA GLY A 441 -11.89 33.44 3.74
C GLY A 441 -10.51 32.90 3.33
N HIS A 442 -10.40 32.22 2.20
CA HIS A 442 -9.16 31.62 1.72
C HIS A 442 -8.27 32.63 0.97
N GLU A 443 -7.60 33.50 1.73
CA GLU A 443 -6.78 34.60 1.19
C GLU A 443 -5.71 34.13 0.18
N GLY A 444 -5.04 33.01 0.45
CA GLY A 444 -4.02 32.45 -0.43
C GLY A 444 -4.56 32.02 -1.79
N VAL A 445 -5.72 31.35 -1.81
CA VAL A 445 -6.44 30.98 -3.04
C VAL A 445 -6.87 32.22 -3.83
N VAL A 446 -7.44 33.23 -3.16
CA VAL A 446 -7.82 34.50 -3.79
C VAL A 446 -6.61 35.15 -4.47
N ARG A 447 -5.45 35.18 -3.80
CA ARG A 447 -4.22 35.74 -4.36
C ARG A 447 -3.78 35.00 -5.63
N LEU A 448 -3.93 33.68 -5.66
CA LEU A 448 -3.57 32.84 -6.81
C LEU A 448 -4.49 33.07 -8.00
N LEU A 449 -5.81 33.07 -7.75
CA LEU A 449 -6.81 33.35 -8.78
C LEU A 449 -6.61 34.74 -9.37
N LEU A 450 -6.45 35.77 -8.54
CA LEU A 450 -6.21 37.14 -8.99
C LEU A 450 -4.90 37.36 -9.75
N ALA A 451 -3.90 36.49 -9.55
CA ALA A 451 -2.64 36.53 -10.30
C ALA A 451 -2.78 35.93 -11.71
N HIS A 452 -3.81 35.11 -11.94
CA HIS A 452 -4.03 34.45 -13.22
C HIS A 452 -4.73 35.39 -14.21
N LYS A 453 -4.16 35.55 -15.41
CA LYS A 453 -4.65 36.53 -16.40
C LYS A 453 -6.06 36.23 -16.94
N GLY A 454 -6.49 34.98 -16.85
CA GLY A 454 -7.80 34.54 -17.31
C GLY A 454 -8.94 34.71 -16.32
N VAL A 455 -8.67 35.14 -15.07
CA VAL A 455 -9.70 35.32 -14.03
C VAL A 455 -10.33 36.70 -14.14
N ASN A 456 -11.66 36.75 -14.18
CA ASN A 456 -12.44 37.98 -14.13
C ASN A 456 -13.03 38.19 -12.72
N PRO A 457 -12.49 39.13 -11.92
CA PRO A 457 -12.94 39.34 -10.56
C PRO A 457 -14.31 40.02 -10.42
N ASP A 458 -14.86 40.55 -11.51
CA ASP A 458 -16.16 41.26 -11.55
C ASP A 458 -17.34 40.35 -11.94
N LEU A 459 -17.14 39.03 -12.01
CA LEU A 459 -18.24 38.10 -12.25
C LEU A 459 -19.22 38.07 -11.06
N TYR A 460 -20.50 37.86 -11.38
CA TYR A 460 -21.59 37.80 -10.42
C TYR A 460 -22.22 36.40 -10.41
N GLY A 461 -22.33 35.82 -9.21
CA GLY A 461 -23.02 34.57 -8.92
C GLY A 461 -24.18 34.92 -7.98
N ARG A 462 -25.42 34.57 -8.35
CA ARG A 462 -26.66 35.09 -7.71
C ARG A 462 -26.72 36.59 -7.42
N GLY A 463 -25.99 37.42 -8.18
CA GLY A 463 -25.95 38.87 -7.99
C GLY A 463 -24.94 39.36 -6.95
N GLU A 464 -24.10 38.48 -6.41
CA GLU A 464 -23.00 38.83 -5.50
C GLU A 464 -21.65 38.70 -6.22
N SER A 465 -20.74 39.65 -5.97
CA SER A 465 -19.35 39.59 -6.42
C SER A 465 -18.47 38.99 -5.32
N ALA A 466 -17.24 38.58 -5.66
CA ALA A 466 -16.27 38.14 -4.66
C ALA A 466 -16.05 39.20 -3.56
N LEU A 467 -16.09 40.49 -3.93
CA LEU A 467 -15.95 41.60 -2.98
C LEU A 467 -17.16 41.71 -2.05
N SER A 468 -18.38 41.58 -2.55
CA SER A 468 -19.57 41.65 -1.69
C SER A 468 -19.62 40.46 -0.74
N LEU A 469 -19.28 39.25 -1.20
CA LEU A 469 -19.20 38.04 -0.36
C LEU A 469 -18.16 38.19 0.76
N ALA A 470 -16.94 38.60 0.43
CA ALA A 470 -15.89 38.85 1.42
C ALA A 470 -16.28 39.94 2.42
N THR A 471 -16.99 40.98 1.96
CA THR A 471 -17.51 42.06 2.82
C THR A 471 -18.59 41.56 3.78
N CYS A 472 -19.55 40.78 3.28
CA CYS A 472 -20.62 40.19 4.08
C CYS A 472 -20.08 39.26 5.19
N LYS A 473 -18.97 38.54 4.93
CA LYS A 473 -18.35 37.61 5.87
C LYS A 473 -17.24 38.24 6.73
N GLY A 474 -16.84 39.48 6.43
CA GLY A 474 -15.85 40.23 7.22
C GLY A 474 -14.38 39.87 6.96
N HIS A 475 -14.07 39.29 5.79
CA HIS A 475 -12.71 38.83 5.44
C HIS A 475 -11.82 39.99 4.98
N THR A 476 -11.35 40.80 5.94
CA THR A 476 -10.62 42.05 5.69
C THR A 476 -9.39 41.94 4.79
N GLY A 477 -8.60 40.86 4.90
CA GLY A 477 -7.45 40.61 4.01
C GLY A 477 -7.84 40.43 2.55
N ILE A 478 -8.94 39.70 2.31
CA ILE A 478 -9.50 39.46 0.96
C ILE A 478 -10.12 40.74 0.39
N ILE A 479 -10.83 41.51 1.22
CA ILE A 479 -11.40 42.80 0.82
C ILE A 479 -10.29 43.73 0.30
N GLN A 480 -9.17 43.81 1.03
CA GLN A 480 -8.03 44.62 0.61
C GLN A 480 -7.42 44.12 -0.71
N LEU A 481 -7.21 42.80 -0.85
CA LEU A 481 -6.68 42.20 -2.08
C LEU A 481 -7.55 42.48 -3.30
N LEU A 482 -8.88 42.39 -3.15
CA LEU A 482 -9.82 42.68 -4.22
C LEU A 482 -9.83 44.19 -4.54
N GLN A 483 -9.90 45.08 -3.55
CA GLN A 483 -9.90 46.53 -3.76
C GLN A 483 -8.63 47.09 -4.41
N ASP A 484 -7.49 46.45 -4.14
CA ASP A 484 -6.18 46.81 -4.70
C ASP A 484 -5.95 46.22 -6.09
N HIS A 485 -6.78 45.27 -6.53
CA HIS A 485 -6.67 44.67 -7.85
C HIS A 485 -7.18 45.63 -8.94
N LYS A 486 -6.38 45.80 -9.99
CA LYS A 486 -6.53 46.88 -10.98
C LYS A 486 -7.76 46.73 -11.88
N SER A 487 -8.37 45.54 -11.95
CA SER A 487 -9.49 45.26 -12.85
C SER A 487 -10.86 45.24 -12.18
N ILE A 488 -10.96 45.44 -10.85
CA ILE A 488 -12.26 45.41 -10.16
C ILE A 488 -13.01 46.72 -10.34
N ASN A 489 -14.25 46.63 -10.83
CA ASN A 489 -15.14 47.78 -10.97
C ASN A 489 -15.63 48.23 -9.59
N LYS A 490 -15.18 49.40 -9.13
CA LYS A 490 -15.43 49.93 -7.78
C LYS A 490 -16.82 50.55 -7.60
N ALA A 491 -17.81 50.10 -8.37
CA ALA A 491 -19.12 50.74 -8.50
C ALA A 491 -20.13 50.28 -7.44
#